data_AF-A0A0P0WBT7-F1
#
_entry.id   AF-A0A0P0WBT7-F1
#
_cell.length_a   1.000
_cell.length_b   1.000
_cell.length_c   1.000
_cell.angle_alpha   90.00
_cell.angle_beta   90.00
_cell.angle_gamma   90.00
#
_symmetry.space_group_name_H-M   'P 1'
#
loop_
_entity.id
_entity.type
_entity.pdbx_description
1 polymer ?
#
loop_
_entity_poly.entity_id
_entity_poly.type
_entity_poly.pdbx_seq_one_letter_code
_entity_poly.pdbx_strand_id
1 'polypeptide(L)' 'MENGGGDVPENANDHCPGTQSEAAGKADACAGCPNQQICATAPKGPDPACDALLRGVSLRCLV' A
#
# COMPACT_ATOMS: atom_id res chain seq x y z
N MET A 1 5.38 11.54 -14.79
CA MET A 1 4.25 10.81 -14.19
C MET A 1 4.88 9.62 -13.51
N GLU A 2 4.99 9.60 -12.19
CA GLU A 2 5.38 8.37 -11.50
C GLU A 2 4.76 8.44 -10.11
N ASN A 3 3.56 7.86 -10.01
CA ASN A 3 2.93 7.51 -8.74
C ASN A 3 3.75 6.38 -8.11
N GLY A 4 4.78 6.76 -7.35
CA GLY A 4 5.70 5.84 -6.69
C GLY A 4 5.43 5.67 -5.20
N GLY A 5 4.19 5.37 -4.80
CA GLY A 5 3.87 5.07 -3.41
C GLY A 5 2.42 4.62 -3.17
N GLY A 6 2.16 3.33 -3.34
CA GLY A 6 0.96 2.65 -2.81
C GLY A 6 -0.33 2.82 -3.61
N ASP A 7 -0.46 2.01 -4.66
CA ASP A 7 -1.72 1.49 -5.22
C ASP A 7 -2.97 2.35 -5.03
N VAL A 8 -3.04 3.48 -5.73
CA VAL A 8 -4.34 4.11 -6.01
C VAL A 8 -5.00 3.27 -7.11
N PRO A 9 -6.07 2.51 -6.82
CA PRO A 9 -6.71 1.70 -7.85
C PRO A 9 -7.43 2.60 -8.85
N GLU A 10 -7.65 2.13 -10.08
CA GLU A 10 -8.32 2.91 -11.14
C GLU A 10 -9.74 3.37 -10.75
N ASN A 11 -10.35 2.69 -9.77
CA ASN A 11 -11.68 3.02 -9.24
C ASN A 11 -11.63 3.91 -7.97
N ALA A 12 -10.46 4.40 -7.57
CA ALA A 12 -10.35 5.39 -6.52
C ALA A 12 -10.61 6.79 -7.07
N ASN A 13 -10.92 7.73 -6.17
CA ASN A 13 -11.07 9.11 -6.56
C ASN A 13 -9.72 9.74 -6.99
N ASP A 14 -9.79 10.78 -7.82
CA ASP A 14 -8.61 11.49 -8.35
C ASP A 14 -7.73 12.11 -7.25
N HIS A 15 -8.26 12.26 -6.04
CA HIS A 15 -7.59 12.82 -4.88
C HIS A 15 -7.17 11.77 -3.84
N CYS A 16 -7.18 10.49 -4.21
CA CYS A 16 -6.80 9.44 -3.28
C CYS A 16 -5.35 9.64 -2.86
N PRO A 17 -5.06 9.78 -1.56
CA PRO A 17 -3.68 9.99 -1.10
C PRO A 17 -2.79 8.75 -1.32
N GLY A 18 -3.35 7.60 -1.71
CA GLY A 18 -2.65 6.32 -1.81
C GLY A 18 -2.74 5.50 -0.52
N THR A 19 -2.67 4.18 -0.63
CA THR A 19 -2.85 3.24 0.51
C THR A 19 -1.65 3.24 1.45
N GLN A 20 -0.47 3.57 0.95
CA GLN A 20 0.76 3.68 1.74
C GLN A 20 0.92 5.03 2.45
N SER A 21 0.08 6.02 2.13
CA SER A 21 0.15 7.35 2.75
C SER A 21 -0.39 7.36 4.17
N GLU A 22 0.22 8.15 5.06
CA GLU A 22 -0.25 8.35 6.43
C GLU A 22 -1.66 8.96 6.49
N ALA A 23 -2.01 9.71 5.44
CA ALA A 23 -3.31 10.35 5.24
C ALA A 23 -4.41 9.37 4.75
N ALA A 24 -4.08 8.13 4.40
CA ALA A 24 -5.04 7.13 3.95
C ALA A 24 -6.15 6.88 4.99
N GLY A 25 -7.41 6.97 4.57
CA GLY A 25 -8.58 6.80 5.44
C GLY A 25 -8.84 7.93 6.45
N LYS A 26 -7.99 8.96 6.50
CA LYS A 26 -8.09 10.09 7.43
C LYS A 26 -8.28 11.45 6.75
N ALA A 27 -7.80 11.59 5.52
CA ALA A 27 -7.98 12.80 4.73
C ALA A 27 -9.44 13.00 4.30
N ASP A 28 -9.82 14.25 4.04
CA ASP A 28 -11.13 14.59 3.50
C ASP A 28 -11.41 13.90 2.16
N ALA A 29 -10.35 13.67 1.37
CA ALA A 29 -10.44 12.89 0.13
C ALA A 29 -10.88 11.44 0.35
N CYS A 30 -10.81 10.90 1.57
CA CYS A 30 -11.31 9.56 1.89
C CYS A 30 -12.78 9.57 2.34
N ALA A 31 -13.42 10.74 2.45
CA ALA A 31 -14.82 10.85 2.86
C ALA A 31 -15.75 10.16 1.85
N GLY A 32 -16.59 9.25 2.35
CA GLY A 32 -17.50 8.47 1.50
C GLY A 32 -16.87 7.24 0.83
N CYS A 33 -15.57 6.99 1.01
CA CYS A 33 -14.96 5.76 0.52
C CYS A 33 -15.44 4.55 1.34
N PRO A 34 -15.94 3.47 0.70
CA PRO A 34 -16.49 2.31 1.42
C PRO A 34 -15.45 1.57 2.28
N ASN A 35 -14.17 1.72 1.94
CA ASN A 35 -13.04 1.12 2.65
C ASN A 35 -12.28 2.12 3.55
N GLN A 36 -12.85 3.31 3.84
CA GLN A 36 -12.16 4.36 4.61
C GLN A 36 -11.54 3.84 5.92
N GLN A 37 -12.32 3.11 6.73
CA GLN A 37 -11.84 2.58 8.01
C GLN A 37 -10.68 1.60 7.82
N ILE A 38 -10.75 0.77 6.79
CA ILE A 38 -9.70 -0.19 6.44
C ILE A 38 -8.42 0.56 6.08
N CYS A 39 -8.52 1.59 5.24
CA CYS A 39 -7.38 2.42 4.86
C CYS A 39 -6.77 3.19 6.07
N ALA A 40 -7.61 3.58 7.04
CA ALA A 40 -7.15 4.26 8.24
C ALA A 40 -6.33 3.35 9.16
N THR A 41 -6.72 2.08 9.29
CA THR A 41 -6.11 1.11 10.21
C THR A 41 -5.06 0.21 9.57
N ALA A 42 -5.06 0.07 8.25
CA ALA A 42 -4.14 -0.81 7.55
C ALA A 42 -2.67 -0.41 7.82
N PRO A 43 -1.79 -1.41 8.05
CA PRO A 43 -0.36 -1.17 8.21
C PRO A 43 0.18 -0.54 6.94
N LYS A 44 0.95 0.54 7.11
CA LYS A 44 1.59 1.28 6.03
C LYS A 44 3.04 0.83 5.94
N GLY A 45 3.58 0.76 4.72
CA GLY A 45 4.95 0.34 4.45
C GLY A 45 5.04 -1.03 3.76
N PRO A 46 6.28 -1.48 3.46
CA PRO A 46 6.51 -2.74 2.77
C PRO A 46 5.91 -3.93 3.53
N ASP A 47 5.28 -4.85 2.79
CA ASP A 47 4.75 -6.08 3.40
C ASP A 47 5.91 -6.87 4.03
N PRO A 48 5.87 -7.15 5.35
CA PRO A 48 6.92 -7.89 6.03
C PRO A 48 7.12 -9.32 5.47
N ALA A 49 6.11 -9.90 4.83
CA ALA A 49 6.22 -11.17 4.14
C ALA A 49 6.94 -11.03 2.79
N CYS A 50 6.91 -9.86 2.14
CA CYS A 50 7.66 -9.63 0.90
C CYS A 50 9.18 -9.70 1.15
N ASP A 51 9.66 -9.14 2.27
CA ASP A 51 11.06 -9.28 2.70
C ASP A 51 11.41 -10.76 2.99
N ALA A 52 10.52 -11.49 3.64
CA ALA A 52 10.70 -12.91 3.94
C ALA A 52 10.72 -13.80 2.66
N LEU A 53 9.88 -13.49 1.68
CA LEU A 53 9.82 -14.19 0.39
C LEU A 53 11.06 -13.92 -0.46
N LEU A 54 11.55 -12.67 -0.53
CA LEU A 54 12.80 -12.33 -1.22
C LEU A 54 13.99 -13.09 -0.63
N ARG A 55 13.98 -13.36 0.68
CA ARG A 55 15.01 -14.15 1.38
C ARG A 55 14.85 -15.67 1.17
N GLY A 56 13.66 -16.14 0.77
CA GLY A 56 13.33 -17.56 0.58
C GLY A 56 13.34 -18.04 -0.87
N VAL A 57 13.29 -17.14 -1.86
CA VAL A 57 13.36 -17.48 -3.29
C VAL A 57 14.82 -17.54 -3.73
N SER A 58 15.46 -18.66 -3.36
CA SER A 58 16.57 -19.35 -4.02
C SER A 58 17.44 -18.55 -5.01
N LEU A 59 18.69 -18.27 -4.61
CA LEU A 59 19.82 -18.57 -5.50
C LEU A 59 20.77 -19.50 -4.76
N ARG A 60 20.34 -20.77 -4.73
CA ARG A 60 21.13 -22.01 -4.64
C ARG A 60 22.65 -21.74 -4.71
N CYS A 61 23.35 -21.92 -3.59
CA CYS A 61 24.02 -23.19 -3.31
C CYS A 61 25.08 -23.48 -4.38
N LEU A 62 26.35 -23.36 -4.02
CA LEU A 62 27.29 -24.49 -4.00
C LEU A 62 28.68 -23.91 -3.77
N VAL A 63 29.20 -24.29 -2.59
CA VAL A 63 30.62 -24.54 -2.26
C VAL A 63 31.68 -23.58 -2.81
#